data_AF-A0A1B1YJZ3-F1
#
_entry.id   AF-A0A1B1YJZ3-F1
#
_cell.length_a   1.000
_cell.length_b   1.000
_cell.length_c   1.000
_cell.angle_alpha   90.00
_cell.angle_beta   90.00
_cell.angle_gamma   90.00
#
_symmetry.space_group_name_H-M   'P 1'
#
loop_
_entity.id
_entity.type
_entity.pdbx_description
1 polymer ?
#
loop_
_entity_poly.entity_id
_entity_poly.type
_entity_poly.pdbx_seq_one_letter_code
_entity_poly.pdbx_strand_id
1 'polypeptide(L)' 'MEEANEVKITDYDRLMRAWENSMELARDFEVYSKRVDDEELREVFKKFAEEEGMHASKFREFLLKYQQRNT' A
#
# COMPACT_ATOMS: atom_id res chain seq x y z
N MET A 1 -25.25 1.44 28.93
CA MET A 1 -23.86 0.94 28.88
C MET A 1 -23.73 0.18 27.58
N GLU A 2 -23.20 0.82 26.54
CA GLU A 2 -23.11 0.29 25.16
C GLU A 2 -21.76 0.67 24.52
N GLU A 3 -20.66 0.63 25.28
CA GLU A 3 -19.31 0.87 24.72
C GLU A 3 -18.56 -0.43 24.38
N ALA A 4 -19.13 -1.61 24.66
CA ALA A 4 -18.39 -2.88 24.63
C ALA A 4 -18.20 -3.50 23.22
N ASN A 5 -18.83 -2.95 22.18
CA ASN A 5 -18.89 -3.58 20.85
C ASN A 5 -18.35 -2.72 19.70
N GLU A 6 -17.54 -1.69 19.97
CA GLU A 6 -16.92 -0.91 18.89
C GLU A 6 -15.65 -1.56 18.37
N VAL A 7 -15.56 -1.71 17.05
CA VAL A 7 -14.33 -2.14 16.37
C VAL A 7 -13.30 -1.01 16.44
N LYS A 8 -12.27 -1.19 17.26
CA LYS A 8 -11.17 -0.24 17.37
C LYS A 8 -10.14 -0.47 16.27
N ILE A 9 -10.06 0.44 15.31
CA ILE A 9 -8.99 0.45 14.31
C ILE A 9 -7.69 0.94 14.95
N THR A 10 -6.67 0.09 14.93
CA THR A 10 -5.34 0.37 15.47
C THR A 10 -4.41 0.98 14.42
N ASP A 11 -3.22 1.42 14.84
CA ASP A 11 -2.18 1.88 13.92
C ASP A 11 -1.66 0.73 13.04
N TYR A 12 -1.64 -0.50 13.58
CA TYR A 12 -1.27 -1.69 12.82
C TYR A 12 -2.27 -1.95 11.68
N ASP A 13 -3.58 -1.81 11.95
CA ASP A 13 -4.62 -2.00 10.93
C ASP A 13 -4.51 -0.97 9.80
N ARG A 14 -4.25 0.30 10.16
CA ARG A 14 -4.02 1.37 9.19
C ARG A 14 -2.78 1.09 8.34
N LEU A 15 -1.71 0.63 8.96
CA LEU A 15 -0.46 0.32 8.29
C LEU A 15 -0.58 -0.89 7.35
N MET A 16 -1.29 -1.93 7.78
CA MET A 16 -1.58 -3.11 6.95
C MET A 16 -2.37 -2.70 5.72
N ARG A 17 -3.46 -1.92 5.91
CA ARG A 17 -4.28 -1.44 4.81
C ARG A 17 -3.51 -0.53 3.85
N ALA A 18 -2.66 0.36 4.36
CA ALA A 18 -1.82 1.20 3.52
C ALA A 18 -0.81 0.38 2.70
N TRP A 19 -0.20 -0.64 3.31
CA TRP A 19 0.71 -1.55 2.62
C TRP A 19 0.00 -2.32 1.50
N GLU A 20 -1.16 -2.91 1.77
CA GLU A 20 -1.94 -3.65 0.77
C GLU A 20 -2.37 -2.75 -0.39
N ASN A 21 -2.88 -1.56 -0.09
CA ASN A 21 -3.30 -0.59 -1.10
C ASN A 21 -2.13 -0.16 -2.01
N SER A 22 -0.96 0.15 -1.46
CA SER A 22 0.20 0.51 -2.28
C SER A 22 0.69 -0.67 -3.12
N MET A 23 0.63 -1.91 -2.61
CA MET A 23 0.94 -3.10 -3.40
C MET A 23 -0.06 -3.34 -4.55
N GLU A 24 -1.35 -3.06 -4.32
CA GLU A 24 -2.39 -3.13 -5.35
C GLU A 24 -2.16 -2.07 -6.43
N LEU A 25 -1.97 -0.81 -6.04
CA LEU A 25 -1.71 0.28 -6.98
C LEU A 25 -0.43 0.07 -7.79
N ALA A 26 0.65 -0.40 -7.15
CA ALA A 26 1.89 -0.74 -7.86
C ALA A 26 1.64 -1.77 -8.96
N ARG A 27 0.83 -2.81 -8.68
CA ARG A 27 0.45 -3.82 -9.68
C ARG A 27 -0.43 -3.25 -10.78
N ASP A 28 -1.44 -2.46 -10.41
CA ASP A 28 -2.38 -1.90 -11.36
C ASP A 28 -1.69 -0.93 -12.32
N PHE A 29 -0.85 -0.03 -11.81
CA PHE A 29 -0.07 0.89 -12.63
C PHE A 29 0.91 0.15 -13.55
N GLU A 30 1.56 -0.90 -13.07
CA GLU A 30 2.41 -1.76 -13.91
C GLU A 30 1.61 -2.48 -15.02
N VAL A 31 0.35 -2.83 -14.76
CA VAL A 31 -0.54 -3.40 -15.78
C VAL A 31 -1.01 -2.34 -16.76
N TYR A 32 -1.35 -1.14 -16.28
CA TYR A 32 -1.86 -0.05 -17.12
C TYR A 32 -0.78 0.51 -18.04
N SER A 33 0.46 0.62 -17.57
CA SER A 33 1.60 1.03 -18.41
C SER A 33 1.80 0.12 -19.63
N LYS A 34 1.32 -1.13 -19.58
CA LYS A 34 1.39 -2.10 -20.69
C LYS A 34 0.15 -2.12 -21.60
N ARG A 35 -0.93 -1.43 -21.20
CA ARG A 35 -2.23 -1.47 -21.90
C ARG A 35 -2.62 -0.15 -22.55
N VAL A 36 -2.00 0.96 -22.15
CA VAL A 36 -2.26 2.27 -22.75
C VAL A 36 -1.37 2.51 -23.96
N ASP A 37 -1.94 3.12 -24.99
CA ASP A 37 -1.23 3.48 -26.24
C ASP A 37 -0.53 4.85 -26.13
N ASP A 38 -1.06 5.74 -25.27
CA ASP A 38 -0.49 7.06 -25.05
C ASP A 38 0.85 6.98 -24.31
N GLU A 39 1.89 7.55 -24.92
CA GLU A 39 3.26 7.45 -24.42
C GLU A 39 3.47 8.22 -23.12
N GLU A 40 2.88 9.41 -22.99
CA GLU A 40 2.99 10.21 -21.77
C GLU A 40 2.33 9.48 -20.59
N LEU A 41 1.12 8.96 -20.81
CA LEU A 41 0.36 8.21 -19.82
C LEU A 41 1.06 6.91 -19.42
N ARG A 42 1.70 6.22 -20.37
CA ARG A 42 2.52 5.04 -20.10
C ARG A 42 3.66 5.36 -19.13
N GLU A 43 4.38 6.45 -19.36
CA GLU A 43 5.51 6.83 -18.50
C GLU A 43 5.03 7.29 -17.11
N VAL A 44 3.89 7.97 -17.03
CA VAL A 44 3.26 8.29 -15.73
C VAL A 44 2.93 7.02 -14.95
N PHE A 45 2.31 6.01 -15.57
CA PHE A 45 2.00 4.76 -14.89
C PHE A 45 3.25 4.00 -14.44
N LYS A 46 4.31 3.93 -15.26
CA LYS A 46 5.58 3.30 -14.83
C LYS A 46 6.14 3.99 -13.59
N LYS A 47 6.22 5.33 -13.61
CA LYS A 47 6.73 6.11 -12.49
C LYS A 47 5.91 5.86 -11.22
N PHE A 48 4.58 5.87 -11.33
CA PHE A 48 3.73 5.65 -10.16
C PHE A 48 3.81 4.21 -9.65
N ALA A 49 4.00 3.22 -10.52
CA ALA A 49 4.24 1.84 -10.09
C ALA A 49 5.50 1.73 -9.21
N GLU A 50 6.59 2.41 -9.60
CA GLU A 50 7.82 2.47 -8.81
C GLU A 50 7.62 3.22 -7.48
N GLU A 51 6.93 4.36 -7.50
CA GLU A 51 6.64 5.15 -6.30
C GLU A 51 5.78 4.39 -5.30
N GLU A 52 4.72 3.72 -5.75
CA GLU A 52 3.89 2.87 -4.88
C GLU A 52 4.66 1.64 -4.36
N GLY A 53 5.58 1.09 -5.15
CA GLY A 53 6.53 0.08 -4.67
C GLY A 53 7.40 0.60 -3.51
N MET A 54 7.87 1.84 -3.59
CA MET A 54 8.62 2.49 -2.51
C MET A 54 7.73 2.74 -1.27
N HIS A 55 6.49 3.20 -1.44
CA HIS A 55 5.53 3.36 -0.36
C HIS A 55 5.26 2.03 0.36
N ALA A 56 4.95 0.97 -0.41
CA ALA A 56 4.73 -0.37 0.12
C ALA A 56 5.95 -0.90 0.89
N SER A 57 7.16 -0.73 0.35
CA SER A 57 8.40 -1.10 1.03
C SER A 57 8.51 -0.40 2.38
N LYS A 58 8.21 0.91 2.43
CA LYS A 58 8.29 1.69 3.66
C LYS A 58 7.27 1.24 4.70
N PHE A 59 6.02 0.97 4.30
CA PHE A 59 5.01 0.46 5.22
C PHE A 59 5.39 -0.93 5.76
N ARG A 60 5.95 -1.79 4.90
CA ARG A 60 6.44 -3.11 5.30
C ARG A 60 7.56 -3.04 6.35
N GLU A 61 8.49 -2.09 6.24
CA GLU A 61 9.51 -1.88 7.28
C GLU A 61 8.88 -1.60 8.66
N PHE A 62 7.82 -0.79 8.70
CA PHE A 62 7.11 -0.53 9.95
C PHE A 62 6.35 -1.77 10.42
N LEU A 63 5.68 -2.51 9.54
CA LEU A 63 4.96 -3.74 9.93
C LEU A 63 5.89 -4.74 10.62
N LEU A 64 7.08 -4.95 10.05
CA LEU A 64 8.10 -5.83 10.64
C LEU A 64 8.55 -5.34 12.03
N LYS A 65 8.71 -4.02 12.23
CA LYS A 65 9.03 -3.46 13.54
C LYS A 65 7.92 -3.70 14.56
N TYR A 66 6.64 -3.60 14.16
CA TYR A 66 5.50 -3.89 15.05
C TYR A 66 5.45 -5.37 15.42
N GLN A 67 5.72 -6.28 14.46
CA GLN A 67 5.79 -7.72 14.73
C GLN A 67 6.89 -8.05 15.74
N GLN A 68 8.09 -7.50 15.55
CA GLN A 68 9.23 -7.73 16.46
C GLN A 68 9.00 -7.21 17.90
N ARG A 69 8.20 -6.16 18.08
CA ARG A 69 7.87 -5.62 19.42
C ARG A 69 6.82 -6.43 20.16
N ASN A 70 6.03 -7.21 19.44
CA ASN A 70 4.96 -8.05 19.97
C ASN A 70 5.36 -9.53 20.08
N THR A 71 6.63 -9.87 19.80
CA THR A 71 7.23 -11.19 20.04
C THR A 71 8.14 -11.12 21.25
#